data_AF-A0A425WKT0-F1
#
_entry.id   AF-A0A425WKT0-F1
#
_cell.length_a   1.000
_cell.length_b   1.000
_cell.length_c   1.000
_cell.angle_alpha   90.00
_cell.angle_beta   90.00
_cell.angle_gamma   90.00
#
_symmetry.space_group_name_H-M   'P 1'
#
loop_
_entity.id
_entity.type
_entity.pdbx_description
1 polymer ?
#
loop_
_entity_poly.entity_id
_entity_poly.type
_entity_poly.pdbx_seq_one_letter_code
_entity_poly.pdbx_strand_id
1 'polypeptide(L)' 'MQERTNRETRRRSKVVQVFPSEASLTRPVGAVLCEQDDEWSGSRYFSEEKISELYEDRPKPEPPTEERSEELRLVAD' A
#
# COMPACT_ATOMS: atom_id res chain seq x y z
N MET A 1 8.84 1.68 11.48
CA MET A 1 7.92 2.68 10.88
C MET A 1 6.80 3.10 11.82
N GLN A 2 6.06 2.16 12.41
CA GLN A 2 4.92 2.47 13.30
C GLN A 2 5.27 3.44 14.44
N GLU A 3 6.40 3.24 15.14
CA GLU A 3 6.87 4.16 16.19
C GLU A 3 7.16 5.59 15.66
N ARG A 4 7.66 5.71 14.42
CA ARG A 4 7.93 7.01 13.78
C ARG A 4 6.61 7.72 13.49
N THR A 5 5.66 7.02 12.88
CA THR A 5 4.31 7.52 12.59
C THR A 5 3.59 7.94 13.87
N ASN A 6 3.63 7.11 14.92
CA ASN A 6 3.02 7.42 16.22
C ASN A 6 3.63 8.67 16.86
N ARG A 7 4.95 8.83 16.79
CA ARG A 7 5.65 10.02 17.28
C ARG A 7 5.21 11.26 16.51
N GLU A 8 5.09 11.18 15.19
CA GLU A 8 4.71 12.31 14.34
C GLU A 8 3.25 12.72 14.55
N THR A 9 2.33 11.76 14.67
CA THR A 9 0.94 12.01 15.05
C THR A 9 0.86 12.77 16.37
N ARG A 10 1.59 12.34 17.40
CA ARG A 10 1.65 13.03 18.70
C ARG A 10 2.28 14.41 18.62
N ARG A 11 3.28 14.61 17.77
CA ARG A 11 3.93 15.91 17.55
C ARG A 11 2.94 16.92 16.96
N ARG A 12 2.21 16.54 15.92
CA ARG A 12 1.26 17.43 15.21
C ARG A 12 -0.01 17.70 16.00
N SER A 13 -0.45 16.76 16.83
CA SER A 13 -1.58 16.99 17.74
C SER A 13 -1.20 17.77 19.01
N LYS A 14 0.09 17.95 19.32
CA LYS A 14 0.55 18.60 20.57
C LYS A 14 0.02 20.03 20.78
N VAL A 15 -0.29 20.74 19.71
CA VAL A 15 -0.82 22.12 19.76
C VAL A 15 -2.34 22.15 19.99
N VAL A 16 -3.03 21.01 19.86
CA VAL A 16 -4.47 20.88 20.05
C VAL A 16 -4.73 20.27 21.43
N GLN A 17 -5.20 21.08 22.38
CA GLN A 17 -5.52 20.58 23.72
C GLN A 17 -6.75 19.65 23.73
N VAL A 18 -7.80 20.00 22.98
CA VAL A 18 -9.03 19.19 22.82
C VAL A 18 -9.52 19.35 21.39
N PHE A 19 -9.84 18.24 20.73
CA PHE A 19 -10.44 18.27 19.39
C PHE A 19 -11.94 18.54 19.48
N PRO A 20 -12.51 19.40 18.62
CA PRO A 20 -13.93 19.74 18.65
C PRO A 20 -14.84 18.63 18.10
N SER A 21 -14.27 17.64 17.41
CA SER A 21 -14.98 16.46 16.88
C SER A 21 -13.98 15.39 16.44
N GLU A 22 -14.45 14.16 16.27
CA GLU A 22 -13.65 13.06 15.71
C GLU A 22 -13.11 13.38 14.32
N ALA A 23 -13.95 13.99 13.45
CA ALA A 23 -13.51 14.42 12.12
C ALA A 23 -12.33 15.41 12.19
N SER A 24 -12.26 16.25 13.23
CA SER A 24 -11.12 17.16 13.43
C SER A 24 -9.83 16.41 13.78
N LEU A 25 -9.91 15.32 14.53
CA LEU A 25 -8.78 14.42 14.82
C LEU A 25 -8.36 13.60 13.60
N THR A 26 -9.31 13.10 12.80
CA THR A 26 -9.03 12.27 11.62
C THR A 26 -8.17 13.02 10.60
N ARG A 27 -8.36 14.34 10.44
CA ARG A 27 -7.61 15.15 9.45
C ARG A 27 -6.09 15.14 9.65
N PRO A 28 -5.53 15.54 10.83
CA PRO A 28 -4.08 15.52 11.04
C PRO A 28 -3.51 14.11 11.06
N VAL A 29 -4.25 13.11 11.56
CA VAL A 29 -3.81 11.70 11.52
C VAL A 29 -3.74 11.22 10.06
N GLY A 30 -4.79 11.48 9.28
CA GLY A 30 -4.85 11.15 7.86
C GLY A 30 -3.72 11.79 7.07
N ALA A 31 -3.42 13.07 7.32
CA ALA A 31 -2.29 13.76 6.68
C ALA A 31 -0.94 13.07 6.94
N VAL A 32 -0.68 12.66 8.19
CA VAL A 32 0.55 11.92 8.54
C VAL A 32 0.61 10.55 7.83
N LEU A 33 -0.52 9.87 7.71
CA LEU A 33 -0.59 8.57 7.04
C LEU A 33 -0.39 8.71 5.53
N CYS A 34 -0.99 9.71 4.89
CA CYS A 34 -0.79 10.00 3.47
C CYS A 34 0.70 10.30 3.17
N GLU A 35 1.34 11.15 3.97
CA GLU A 35 2.78 11.41 3.81
C GLU A 35 3.63 10.14 3.98
N GLN A 36 3.24 9.25 4.89
CA GLN A 36 3.94 8.00 5.08
C GLN A 36 3.75 7.04 3.91
N ASP A 37 2.56 6.99 3.34
CA ASP A 37 2.20 6.22 2.16
C ASP A 37 2.97 6.71 0.94
N ASP A 38 3.02 8.03 0.72
CA ASP A 38 3.81 8.65 -0.34
C ASP A 38 5.30 8.26 -0.25
N GLU A 39 5.89 8.35 0.95
CA GLU A 39 7.29 7.94 1.17
C GLU A 39 7.52 6.44 0.91
N TRP A 40 6.54 5.59 1.21
CA TRP A 40 6.62 4.15 0.93
C TRP A 40 6.46 3.85 -0.56
N SER A 41 5.54 4.54 -1.24
CA SER A 41 5.29 4.37 -2.66
C SER A 41 6.54 4.63 -3.51
N GLY A 42 7.40 5.56 -3.07
CA GLY A 42 8.66 5.88 -3.73
C GLY A 42 9.77 4.85 -3.54
N SER A 43 9.64 3.95 -2.56
CA SER A 43 10.65 2.92 -2.28
C SER A 43 10.25 1.58 -2.90
N ARG A 44 10.67 1.32 -4.14
CA ARG A 44 10.67 -0.05 -4.68
C ARG A 44 11.74 -0.86 -3.97
N TYR A 45 11.34 -1.56 -2.91
CA TYR A 45 12.24 -2.37 -2.08
C TYR A 45 12.79 -3.62 -2.76
N PHE A 46 12.29 -3.95 -3.95
CA PHE A 46 12.77 -5.08 -4.74
C PHE A 46 13.15 -4.61 -6.14
N SER A 47 14.36 -4.95 -6.56
CA SER A 47 14.75 -4.81 -7.96
C SER A 47 13.94 -5.80 -8.79
N GLU A 48 13.38 -5.33 -9.90
CA GLU A 48 12.67 -6.16 -10.86
C GLU A 48 13.51 -7.36 -11.31
N GLU A 49 14.82 -7.17 -11.47
CA GLU A 49 15.79 -8.23 -11.78
C GLU A 49 15.81 -9.36 -10.74
N LYS A 50 16.01 -9.05 -9.44
CA LYS A 50 15.95 -10.07 -8.36
C LYS A 50 14.58 -10.73 -8.23
N ILE A 51 13.49 -9.99 -8.52
CA ILE A 51 12.16 -10.61 -8.56
C ILE A 51 12.10 -11.59 -9.72
N SER A 52 12.59 -11.24 -10.91
CA SER A 52 12.64 -12.13 -12.07
C SER A 52 13.40 -13.42 -11.76
N GLU A 53 14.59 -13.31 -11.17
CA GLU A 53 15.45 -14.44 -10.77
C GLU A 53 14.69 -15.45 -9.88
N LEU A 54 13.91 -14.98 -8.90
CA LEU A 54 13.10 -15.85 -8.03
C LEU A 54 12.00 -16.64 -8.78
N TYR A 55 11.62 -16.20 -9.99
CA TYR A 55 10.55 -16.79 -10.78
C TYR A 55 11.08 -17.57 -11.99
N GLU A 56 12.38 -17.51 -12.30
CA GLU A 56 12.98 -18.22 -13.44
C GLU A 56 12.81 -19.74 -13.35
N ASP A 57 12.94 -20.30 -12.14
CA ASP A 57 12.81 -21.74 -11.89
C ASP A 57 11.38 -22.19 -11.59
N ARG A 58 10.41 -21.27 -11.55
CA ARG A 58 9.02 -21.68 -11.35
C ARG A 58 8.49 -22.35 -12.61
N PRO A 59 7.82 -23.51 -12.50
CA PRO A 59 7.11 -24.08 -13.63
C PRO A 59 6.12 -23.03 -14.15
N LYS A 60 6.21 -22.70 -15.44
CA LYS A 60 5.26 -21.79 -16.07
C LYS A 60 3.86 -22.32 -15.78
N PRO A 61 2.92 -21.47 -15.30
CA PRO A 61 1.56 -21.92 -15.05
C PRO A 61 1.04 -22.54 -16.34
N GLU A 62 0.39 -23.70 -16.22
CA GLU A 62 -0.25 -24.33 -17.36
C GLU A 62 -1.20 -23.32 -18.01
N PRO A 63 -1.23 -23.25 -19.35
CA PRO A 63 -2.15 -22.36 -20.03
C PRO A 63 -3.58 -22.65 -19.52
N PRO A 64 -4.39 -21.60 -19.28
CA PRO A 64 -5.75 -21.81 -18.82
C PRO A 64 -6.49 -22.70 -19.83
N THR A 65 -7.28 -23.64 -19.33
CA THR A 65 -8.22 -24.40 -20.15
C THR A 65 -9.09 -23.44 -20.98
N GLU A 66 -9.57 -23.88 -22.14
CA GLU A 66 -10.46 -23.07 -23.00
C GLU A 66 -11.62 -22.45 -22.22
N GLU A 67 -12.28 -23.21 -21.35
CA GLU A 67 -13.35 -22.73 -20.46
C GLU A 67 -12.90 -21.56 -19.56
N ARG A 68 -11.71 -21.67 -18.96
CA ARG A 68 -11.11 -20.62 -18.13
C ARG A 68 -10.69 -19.40 -18.95
N SER A 69 -10.30 -19.60 -20.20
CA SER A 69 -9.93 -18.53 -21.11
C SER A 69 -11.15 -17.73 -21.57
N GLU A 70 -12.28 -18.40 -21.78
CA GLU A 70 -13.58 -17.76 -22.05
C GLU A 70 -14.10 -16.99 -20.84
N GLU A 71 -14.02 -17.57 -19.64
CA GLU A 71 -14.37 -16.87 -18.38
C GLU A 71 -13.56 -15.57 -18.21
N LEU A 72 -12.25 -15.62 -18.45
CA LEU A 72 -11.38 -14.45 -18.29
C LEU A 72 -11.67 -13.35 -19.32
N ARG A 73 -12.12 -13.69 -20.53
CA ARG A 73 -12.57 -12.69 -21.52
C ARG A 73 -13.86 -12.01 -21.08
N LEU A 74 -14.80 -12.79 -20.53
CA LEU A 74 -16.11 -12.28 -20.09
C LEU A 74 -16.00 -11.34 -18.87
N VAL A 75 -15.00 -11.55 -18.01
CA VAL A 75 -14.71 -10.67 -16.85
C VAL A 75 -14.00 -9.37 -17.24
N ALA A 76 -13.36 -9.33 -18.42
CA ALA A 76 -12.57 -8.20 -18.88
C ALA A 76 -13.35 -7.18 -19.74
N ASP A 77 -14.56 -7.55 -20.20
CA ASP A 77 -15.53 -6.68 -20.89
C ASP A 77 -16.51 -6.02 -19.89
#